data_AF-A0A5J6SGW5-F1
#
_entry.id   AF-A0A5J6SGW5-F1
#
_cell.length_a   1.000
_cell.length_b   1.000
_cell.length_c   1.000
_cell.angle_alpha   90.00
_cell.angle_beta   90.00
_cell.angle_gamma   90.00
#
_symmetry.space_group_name_H-M   'P 1'
#
loop_
_entity.id
_entity.type
_entity.pdbx_description
1 polymer ?
#
loop_
_entity_poly.entity_id
_entity_poly.type
_entity_poly.pdbx_seq_one_letter_code
_entity_poly.pdbx_strand_id
1 'polypeptide(L)'
;VFANANGGEAFITVDGNVGDRNNLTLWGNGDAVIDLVASINKNTIIVLHTIGPVIIEAYKNHPNVTAILWAGLPGQESGNSITDVLYGEVNPQAKSIFTWGKSREDWGVDVDYTISSPDPQQNYKEGVFIDYRHFDAKNIEPSYEFGFGLSYTTFSYSDLRIQSKRARPYTRTKGQTTSAPTFGKINYNASAAQFPPGFHKVNLYVYPYLDGPVVANQSDQAPPHSKDSAPQPLLAAGGEPGGNPGLYDVLYTVTVTIKNTGKIAGTEIPQLYISLGGPTDPKIVLRGFDDMELEPHESDTFRYGITRRDISNWDPVTQNWFISEHPKTVYVGSSSRNLVLSGTLQ
;
A
#
# COMPACT_ATOMS: atom_id res chain seq x y z
N VAL A 1 2.80 -16.00 24.29
CA VAL A 1 2.80 -14.61 24.82
C VAL A 1 2.09 -13.73 23.82
N PHE A 2 1.14 -12.92 24.26
CA PHE A 2 0.47 -11.93 23.40
C PHE A 2 1.01 -10.54 23.75
N ALA A 3 1.31 -9.74 22.73
CA ALA A 3 1.73 -8.35 22.90
C ALA A 3 1.10 -7.47 21.81
N ASN A 4 1.05 -6.16 22.05
CA ASN A 4 0.44 -5.20 21.15
C ASN A 4 1.21 -3.88 21.09
N ALA A 5 0.88 -3.08 20.09
CA ALA A 5 1.28 -1.69 19.95
C ALA A 5 0.20 -0.97 19.15
N ASN A 6 -0.24 0.18 19.65
CA ASN A 6 -1.42 0.87 19.13
C ASN A 6 -1.08 2.26 18.58
N GLY A 7 -2.01 2.86 17.85
CA GLY A 7 -1.98 4.23 17.34
C GLY A 7 -3.36 4.56 16.74
N GLY A 8 -3.60 5.79 16.33
CA GLY A 8 -4.93 6.16 15.85
C GLY A 8 -5.01 7.60 15.33
N GLU A 9 -6.23 8.12 15.30
CA GLU A 9 -6.46 9.51 14.88
C GLU A 9 -6.05 10.50 15.99
N ALA A 10 -5.44 11.61 15.60
CA ALA A 10 -4.79 12.56 16.51
C ALA A 10 -5.74 13.29 17.49
N PHE A 11 -7.07 13.21 17.29
CA PHE A 11 -8.02 13.82 18.23
C PHE A 11 -8.13 13.05 19.57
N ILE A 12 -7.57 11.84 19.66
CA ILE A 12 -7.46 11.06 20.89
C ILE A 12 -5.99 10.89 21.23
N THR A 13 -5.62 11.20 22.48
CA THR A 13 -4.30 10.89 23.04
C THR A 13 -4.38 9.70 23.97
N VAL A 14 -3.54 8.69 23.75
CA VAL A 14 -3.43 7.52 24.63
C VAL A 14 -1.98 7.36 25.07
N ASP A 15 -1.74 7.42 26.37
CA ASP A 15 -0.40 7.27 26.97
C ASP A 15 0.66 8.19 26.33
N GLY A 16 0.27 9.45 26.06
CA GLY A 16 1.12 10.46 25.43
C GLY A 16 1.29 10.32 23.91
N ASN A 17 0.69 9.32 23.25
CA ASN A 17 0.68 9.18 21.80
C ASN A 17 -0.51 9.97 21.22
N VAL A 18 -0.25 11.01 20.45
CA VAL A 18 -1.28 11.90 19.87
C VAL A 18 -1.64 11.40 18.47
N GLY A 19 -2.34 10.27 18.42
CA GLY A 19 -2.58 9.52 17.18
C GLY A 19 -1.34 8.77 16.70
N ASP A 20 -0.30 9.50 16.31
CA ASP A 20 1.00 8.93 15.92
C ASP A 20 1.69 8.24 17.11
N ARG A 21 2.35 7.12 16.85
CA ARG A 21 3.12 6.37 17.87
C ARG A 21 4.40 7.10 18.21
N ASN A 22 4.69 7.32 19.49
CA ASN A 22 5.93 7.95 19.93
C ASN A 22 7.18 7.07 19.69
N ASN A 23 7.02 5.75 19.60
CA ASN A 23 8.10 4.80 19.34
C ASN A 23 7.59 3.56 18.58
N LEU A 24 8.51 2.65 18.24
CA LEU A 24 8.22 1.39 17.57
C LEU A 24 8.39 0.17 18.50
N THR A 25 8.22 0.34 19.81
CA THR A 25 8.32 -0.76 20.78
C THR A 25 6.93 -1.31 21.12
N LEU A 26 6.89 -2.45 21.83
CA LEU A 26 5.61 -2.98 22.32
C LEU A 26 5.08 -2.13 23.48
N TRP A 27 3.75 -2.02 23.54
CA TRP A 27 3.05 -1.30 24.61
C TRP A 27 2.79 -2.21 25.81
N GLY A 28 2.42 -1.62 26.95
CA GLY A 28 2.01 -2.37 28.13
C GLY A 28 3.11 -3.29 28.69
N ASN A 29 4.38 -2.91 28.53
CA ASN A 29 5.55 -3.69 28.93
C ASN A 29 5.70 -5.03 28.18
N GLY A 30 5.16 -5.13 26.96
CA GLY A 30 5.17 -6.36 26.17
C GLY A 30 6.57 -6.96 25.96
N ASP A 31 7.56 -6.09 25.73
CA ASP A 31 8.97 -6.46 25.58
C ASP A 31 9.49 -7.25 26.80
N ALA A 32 9.31 -6.72 28.01
CA ALA A 32 9.77 -7.36 29.24
C ALA A 32 8.97 -8.63 29.59
N VAL A 33 7.68 -8.70 29.22
CA VAL A 33 6.88 -9.92 29.40
C VAL A 33 7.40 -11.04 28.51
N ILE A 34 7.74 -10.73 27.26
CA ILE A 34 8.35 -11.70 26.33
C ILE A 34 9.69 -12.18 26.91
N ASP A 35 10.57 -11.27 27.34
CA ASP A 35 11.87 -11.62 27.92
C ASP A 35 11.74 -12.52 29.15
N LEU A 36 10.83 -12.18 30.08
CA LEU A 36 10.59 -12.97 31.28
C LEU A 36 10.12 -14.39 30.93
N VAL A 37 9.13 -14.52 30.05
CA VAL A 37 8.60 -15.85 29.68
C VAL A 37 9.64 -16.66 28.92
N ALA A 38 10.35 -16.05 27.95
CA ALA A 38 11.38 -16.72 27.19
C ALA A 38 12.59 -17.13 28.05
N SER A 39 12.85 -16.45 29.18
CA SER A 39 13.90 -16.84 30.12
C SER A 39 13.63 -18.17 30.85
N ILE A 40 12.35 -18.53 31.01
CA ILE A 40 11.93 -19.74 31.77
C ILE A 40 11.28 -20.83 30.89
N ASN A 41 10.76 -20.48 29.71
CA ASN A 41 10.10 -21.40 28.79
C ASN A 41 10.84 -21.50 27.45
N LYS A 42 11.37 -22.69 27.16
CA LYS A 42 12.15 -22.99 25.93
C LYS A 42 11.32 -23.09 24.64
N ASN A 43 9.99 -23.07 24.74
CA ASN A 43 9.07 -23.12 23.61
C ASN A 43 8.09 -21.95 23.68
N THR A 44 8.63 -20.73 23.59
CA THR A 44 7.85 -19.51 23.67
C THR A 44 7.38 -19.08 22.28
N ILE A 45 6.05 -19.04 22.09
CA ILE A 45 5.41 -18.49 20.89
C ILE A 45 4.95 -17.06 21.19
N ILE A 46 5.22 -16.12 20.29
CA ILE A 46 4.80 -14.72 20.39
C ILE A 46 3.70 -14.46 19.36
N VAL A 47 2.61 -13.81 19.79
CA VAL A 47 1.55 -13.31 18.92
C VAL A 47 1.45 -11.79 19.08
N LEU A 48 1.55 -11.07 17.97
CA LEU A 48 1.57 -9.61 17.92
C LEU A 48 0.27 -9.07 17.31
N HIS A 49 -0.48 -8.30 18.09
CA HIS A 49 -1.60 -7.48 17.60
C HIS A 49 -1.14 -6.03 17.53
N THR A 50 -0.55 -5.62 16.40
CA THR A 50 0.05 -4.30 16.23
C THR A 50 -0.51 -3.61 14.99
N ILE A 51 -0.64 -2.28 15.05
CA ILE A 51 -1.11 -1.46 13.91
C ILE A 51 -0.12 -1.39 12.74
N GLY A 52 1.10 -1.86 12.95
CA GLY A 52 2.22 -1.78 12.01
C GLY A 52 3.48 -2.44 12.60
N PRO A 53 4.66 -2.20 12.02
CA PRO A 53 5.90 -2.81 12.50
C PRO A 53 6.24 -2.33 13.92
N VAL A 54 6.83 -3.23 14.68
CA VAL A 54 7.54 -2.95 15.95
C VAL A 54 8.94 -3.57 15.87
N ILE A 55 9.87 -3.13 16.71
CA ILE A 55 11.22 -3.68 16.74
C ILE A 55 11.19 -5.05 17.41
N ILE A 56 11.57 -6.09 16.65
CA ILE A 56 11.49 -7.50 17.09
C ILE A 56 12.82 -8.25 17.06
N GLU A 57 13.92 -7.59 16.66
CA GLU A 57 15.20 -8.26 16.37
C GLU A 57 15.72 -9.06 17.57
N ALA A 58 15.51 -8.58 18.80
CA ALA A 58 15.88 -9.32 20.01
C ALA A 58 15.10 -10.63 20.16
N TYR A 59 13.78 -10.61 19.95
CA TYR A 59 12.91 -11.77 20.09
C TYR A 59 13.12 -12.79 18.97
N LYS A 60 13.27 -12.30 17.74
CA LYS A 60 13.58 -13.12 16.56
C LYS A 60 14.82 -14.00 16.79
N ASN A 61 15.84 -13.45 17.46
CA ASN A 61 17.11 -14.13 17.69
C ASN A 61 17.19 -14.86 19.04
N HIS A 62 16.12 -14.85 19.84
CA HIS A 62 16.13 -15.49 21.15
C HIS A 62 15.97 -17.02 21.03
N PRO A 63 16.86 -17.85 21.61
CA PRO A 63 16.88 -19.30 21.36
C PRO A 63 15.66 -20.06 21.88
N ASN A 64 14.94 -19.48 22.84
CA ASN A 64 13.71 -20.05 23.40
C ASN A 64 12.42 -19.53 22.74
N VAL A 65 12.53 -18.58 21.80
CA VAL A 65 11.39 -18.12 21.00
C VAL A 65 11.33 -18.99 19.75
N THR A 66 10.27 -19.79 19.63
CA THR A 66 10.14 -20.82 18.60
C THR A 66 9.23 -20.42 17.45
N ALA A 67 8.37 -19.43 17.65
CA ALA A 67 7.56 -18.82 16.60
C ALA A 67 7.15 -17.39 16.97
N ILE A 68 6.99 -16.55 15.93
CA ILE A 68 6.44 -15.20 16.03
C ILE A 68 5.35 -15.07 14.97
N LEU A 69 4.16 -14.68 15.38
CA LEU A 69 3.02 -14.44 14.50
C LEU A 69 2.60 -12.97 14.64
N TRP A 70 2.39 -12.29 13.51
CA TRP A 70 1.69 -11.01 13.48
C TRP A 70 0.26 -11.23 13.01
N ALA A 71 -0.70 -10.85 13.86
CA ALA A 71 -2.13 -11.03 13.64
C ALA A 71 -2.86 -9.69 13.41
N GLY A 72 -2.13 -8.57 13.36
CA GLY A 72 -2.68 -7.26 13.04
C GLY A 72 -3.80 -6.82 13.99
N LEU A 73 -4.91 -6.32 13.42
CA LEU A 73 -6.12 -5.90 14.12
C LEU A 73 -7.32 -6.74 13.63
N PRO A 74 -7.49 -7.98 14.11
CA PRO A 74 -8.38 -8.99 13.50
C PRO A 74 -9.88 -8.81 13.81
N GLY A 75 -10.27 -7.69 14.42
CA GLY A 75 -11.67 -7.40 14.75
C GLY A 75 -12.26 -8.37 15.79
N GLN A 76 -13.57 -8.60 15.71
CA GLN A 76 -14.34 -9.33 16.72
C GLN A 76 -13.96 -10.82 16.84
N GLU A 77 -13.41 -11.43 15.78
CA GLU A 77 -13.02 -12.85 15.74
C GLU A 77 -11.52 -13.06 16.06
N SER A 78 -10.90 -12.12 16.77
CA SER A 78 -9.48 -12.17 17.15
C SER A 78 -9.07 -13.50 17.79
N GLY A 79 -9.88 -13.99 18.73
CA GLY A 79 -9.59 -15.23 19.46
C GLY A 79 -9.77 -16.49 18.63
N ASN A 80 -10.84 -16.54 17.82
CA ASN A 80 -11.12 -17.70 16.97
C ASN A 80 -10.07 -17.81 15.86
N SER A 81 -9.81 -16.72 15.13
CA SER A 81 -8.88 -16.71 14.00
C SER A 81 -7.44 -17.08 14.38
N ILE A 82 -6.91 -16.59 15.52
CA ILE A 82 -5.57 -16.99 15.95
C ILE A 82 -5.52 -18.44 16.44
N THR A 83 -6.62 -18.97 16.99
CA THR A 83 -6.70 -20.38 17.41
C THR A 83 -6.62 -21.30 16.19
N ASP A 84 -7.36 -20.98 15.14
CA ASP A 84 -7.36 -21.75 13.89
C ASP A 84 -5.95 -21.87 13.29
N VAL A 85 -5.19 -20.76 13.30
CA VAL A 85 -3.80 -20.77 12.83
C VAL A 85 -2.89 -21.55 13.77
N LEU A 86 -2.91 -21.27 15.08
CA LEU A 86 -2.01 -21.91 16.05
C LEU A 86 -2.18 -23.43 16.13
N TYR A 87 -3.39 -23.92 15.89
CA TYR A 87 -3.71 -25.36 15.90
C TYR A 87 -3.65 -26.00 14.52
N GLY A 88 -3.39 -25.21 13.46
CA GLY A 88 -3.24 -25.71 12.10
C GLY A 88 -4.55 -26.10 11.41
N GLU A 89 -5.70 -25.67 11.94
CA GLU A 89 -6.98 -25.71 11.21
C GLU A 89 -6.90 -24.83 9.96
N VAL A 90 -6.16 -23.71 10.06
CA VAL A 90 -5.78 -22.85 8.92
C VAL A 90 -4.26 -22.80 8.82
N ASN A 91 -3.73 -23.18 7.65
CA ASN A 91 -2.30 -23.01 7.34
C ASN A 91 -1.99 -21.51 7.14
N PRO A 92 -1.00 -20.93 7.85
CA PRO A 92 -0.65 -19.53 7.65
C PRO A 92 -0.15 -19.28 6.22
N GLN A 93 -0.80 -18.33 5.55
CA GLN A 93 -0.47 -17.90 4.18
C GLN A 93 -0.11 -16.42 4.08
N ALA A 94 -0.37 -15.64 5.14
CA ALA A 94 -0.19 -14.20 5.13
C ALA A 94 1.28 -13.81 4.93
N LYS A 95 1.49 -12.77 4.13
CA LYS A 95 2.78 -12.14 3.91
C LYS A 95 2.79 -10.76 4.58
N SER A 96 3.94 -10.35 5.11
CA SER A 96 4.11 -9.04 5.73
C SER A 96 3.89 -7.94 4.69
N ILE A 97 3.00 -6.99 5.00
CA ILE A 97 2.66 -5.87 4.11
C ILE A 97 3.53 -4.62 4.33
N PHE A 98 4.53 -4.74 5.21
CA PHE A 98 5.57 -3.75 5.48
C PHE A 98 6.87 -4.47 5.85
N THR A 99 7.98 -3.76 5.83
CA THR A 99 9.28 -4.27 6.29
C THR A 99 9.34 -4.23 7.82
N TRP A 100 9.99 -5.21 8.45
CA TRP A 100 10.32 -5.20 9.88
C TRP A 100 11.79 -4.84 10.05
N GLY A 101 12.09 -3.59 10.42
CA GLY A 101 13.44 -3.11 10.70
C GLY A 101 13.98 -3.52 12.07
N LYS A 102 15.30 -3.35 12.24
CA LYS A 102 16.04 -3.62 13.48
C LYS A 102 16.08 -2.40 14.40
N SER A 103 15.96 -1.21 13.82
CA SER A 103 15.90 0.08 14.51
C SER A 103 14.92 1.02 13.81
N ARG A 104 14.46 2.09 14.48
CA ARG A 104 13.53 3.06 13.90
C ARG A 104 14.15 3.79 12.71
N GLU A 105 15.45 4.05 12.81
CA GLU A 105 16.24 4.77 11.84
C GLU A 105 16.37 4.03 10.50
N ASP A 106 16.16 2.71 10.49
CA ASP A 106 16.26 1.87 9.30
C ASP A 106 15.27 2.26 8.18
N TRP A 107 14.13 2.86 8.53
CA TRP A 107 13.14 3.32 7.53
C TRP A 107 13.54 4.63 6.86
N GLY A 108 14.49 5.38 7.42
CA GLY A 108 15.04 6.62 6.85
C GLY A 108 14.08 7.80 6.74
N VAL A 109 12.82 7.63 7.16
CA VAL A 109 11.80 8.67 7.31
C VAL A 109 11.21 8.58 8.70
N ASP A 110 10.69 9.71 9.19
CA ASP A 110 10.08 9.74 10.51
C ASP A 110 8.97 10.79 10.64
N VAL A 111 8.14 10.64 11.66
CA VAL A 111 7.14 11.63 12.09
C VAL A 111 7.87 12.83 12.70
N ASP A 112 7.42 14.04 12.35
CA ASP A 112 7.89 15.26 12.99
C ASP A 112 7.01 15.58 14.22
N TYR A 113 7.54 15.30 15.41
CA TYR A 113 6.87 15.61 16.68
C TYR A 113 7.09 17.06 17.14
N THR A 114 7.92 17.83 16.42
CA THR A 114 8.33 19.17 16.82
C THR A 114 7.75 20.23 15.90
N ILE A 115 6.53 20.66 16.20
CA ILE A 115 5.88 21.74 15.47
C ILE A 115 6.53 23.08 15.88
N SER A 116 7.43 23.58 15.03
CA SER A 116 8.16 24.83 15.24
C SER A 116 7.56 26.04 14.48
N SER A 117 6.54 25.79 13.66
CA SER A 117 5.86 26.78 12.80
C SER A 117 4.35 26.55 12.83
N PRO A 118 3.50 27.59 12.73
CA PRO A 118 2.06 27.42 12.53
C PRO A 118 1.74 26.65 11.24
N ASP A 119 2.64 26.70 10.25
CA ASP A 119 2.56 25.97 8.99
C ASP A 119 3.74 24.98 8.89
N PRO A 120 3.69 23.83 9.58
CA PRO A 120 4.78 22.85 9.54
C PRO A 120 4.99 22.35 8.11
N GLN A 121 6.25 22.18 7.72
CA GLN A 121 6.64 21.75 6.38
C GLN A 121 7.25 20.36 6.42
N GLN A 122 6.70 19.43 5.65
CA GLN A 122 7.26 18.09 5.47
C GLN A 122 7.68 17.90 4.02
N ASN A 123 8.99 17.90 3.78
CA ASN A 123 9.55 17.70 2.45
C ASN A 123 9.83 16.21 2.23
N TYR A 124 9.13 15.59 1.27
CA TYR A 124 9.24 14.16 0.92
C TYR A 124 10.48 13.92 0.04
N LYS A 125 11.67 14.14 0.62
CA LYS A 125 12.97 14.10 -0.07
C LYS A 125 13.39 12.68 -0.46
N GLU A 126 12.86 11.68 0.22
CA GLU A 126 13.01 10.27 -0.07
C GLU A 126 12.33 9.86 -1.39
N GLY A 127 11.38 10.67 -1.88
CA GLY A 127 10.65 10.37 -3.11
C GLY A 127 9.96 9.01 -3.06
N VAL A 128 10.30 8.11 -4.00
CA VAL A 128 9.72 6.77 -4.07
C VAL A 128 10.36 5.75 -3.11
N PHE A 129 11.41 6.14 -2.38
CA PHE A 129 12.21 5.24 -1.54
C PHE A 129 11.67 5.19 -0.10
N ILE A 130 10.50 4.57 0.06
CA ILE A 130 9.88 4.24 1.35
C ILE A 130 9.81 2.73 1.57
N ASP A 131 9.75 2.30 2.83
CA ASP A 131 9.71 0.89 3.24
C ASP A 131 10.77 0.04 2.50
N TYR A 132 10.44 -1.12 1.94
CA TYR A 132 11.42 -2.02 1.34
C TYR A 132 12.25 -1.38 0.22
N ARG A 133 11.73 -0.37 -0.48
CA ARG A 133 12.49 0.38 -1.50
C ARG A 133 13.64 1.15 -0.85
N HIS A 134 13.41 1.73 0.33
CA HIS A 134 14.45 2.38 1.11
C HIS A 134 15.51 1.38 1.56
N PHE A 135 15.07 0.28 2.17
CA PHE A 135 15.96 -0.76 2.69
C PHE A 135 16.85 -1.33 1.59
N ASP A 136 16.29 -1.59 0.41
CA ASP A 136 17.05 -2.05 -0.75
C ASP A 136 18.05 -0.99 -1.26
N ALA A 137 17.62 0.27 -1.37
CA ALA A 137 18.47 1.36 -1.86
C ALA A 137 19.63 1.69 -0.91
N LYS A 138 19.43 1.50 0.40
CA LYS A 138 20.46 1.72 1.44
C LYS A 138 21.22 0.44 1.82
N ASN A 139 20.88 -0.69 1.20
CA ASN A 139 21.44 -2.01 1.53
C ASN A 139 21.31 -2.34 3.03
N ILE A 140 20.17 -1.99 3.62
CA ILE A 140 19.80 -2.32 5.00
C ILE A 140 19.18 -3.70 4.99
N GLU A 141 19.61 -4.54 5.93
CA GLU A 141 19.10 -5.90 6.11
C GLU A 141 17.97 -5.89 7.16
N PRO A 142 16.71 -6.21 6.77
CA PRO A 142 15.59 -6.22 7.69
C PRO A 142 15.62 -7.41 8.67
N SER A 143 14.83 -7.34 9.73
CA SER A 143 14.48 -8.50 10.54
C SER A 143 13.58 -9.46 9.76
N TYR A 144 12.53 -8.94 9.11
CA TYR A 144 11.73 -9.64 8.12
C TYR A 144 11.39 -8.66 6.99
N GLU A 145 11.65 -9.04 5.76
CA GLU A 145 11.44 -8.20 4.60
C GLU A 145 9.95 -8.04 4.22
N PHE A 146 9.63 -7.01 3.44
CA PHE A 146 8.33 -6.90 2.80
C PHE A 146 8.00 -8.15 1.98
N GLY A 147 6.77 -8.63 2.10
CA GLY A 147 6.29 -9.85 1.45
C GLY A 147 6.76 -11.14 2.11
N PHE A 148 7.48 -11.11 3.24
CA PHE A 148 7.88 -12.32 3.97
C PHE A 148 6.70 -12.96 4.73
N GLY A 149 6.61 -14.28 4.70
CA GLY A 149 5.67 -15.06 5.51
C GLY A 149 5.91 -16.55 5.34
N LEU A 150 5.88 -17.29 6.44
CA LEU A 150 6.05 -18.74 6.47
C LEU A 150 4.71 -19.45 6.29
N SER A 151 4.80 -20.73 5.93
CA SER A 151 3.68 -21.68 5.87
C SER A 151 4.05 -22.94 6.64
N TYR A 152 3.05 -23.74 7.03
CA TYR A 152 3.28 -25.08 7.56
C TYR A 152 3.66 -26.10 6.47
N THR A 153 3.56 -25.72 5.19
CA THR A 153 4.09 -26.49 4.05
C THR A 153 5.23 -25.73 3.36
N THR A 154 5.81 -26.33 2.32
CA THR A 154 6.91 -25.73 1.54
C THR A 154 6.55 -25.65 0.06
N PHE A 155 7.00 -24.61 -0.63
CA PHE A 155 6.74 -24.41 -2.06
C PHE A 155 8.03 -24.29 -2.86
N SER A 156 7.98 -24.72 -4.12
CA SER A 156 9.06 -24.52 -5.09
C SER A 156 8.56 -23.80 -6.33
N TYR A 157 9.45 -23.00 -6.92
CA TYR A 157 9.19 -22.19 -8.11
C TYR A 157 10.05 -22.70 -9.26
N SER A 158 9.44 -22.94 -10.42
CA SER A 158 10.18 -23.39 -11.62
C SER A 158 9.58 -22.82 -12.91
N ASP A 159 10.26 -23.08 -14.02
CA ASP A 159 9.74 -22.86 -15.38
C ASP A 159 9.26 -21.42 -15.67
N LEU A 160 10.02 -20.42 -15.21
CA LEU A 160 9.77 -19.03 -15.57
C LEU A 160 9.74 -18.88 -17.10
N ARG A 161 8.62 -18.38 -17.62
CA ARG A 161 8.46 -18.00 -19.03
C ARG A 161 7.96 -16.57 -19.12
N ILE A 162 8.58 -15.83 -20.03
CA ILE A 162 8.20 -14.45 -20.34
C ILE A 162 7.82 -14.42 -21.82
N GLN A 163 6.55 -14.12 -22.10
CA GLN A 163 6.03 -14.02 -23.44
C GLN A 163 5.70 -12.56 -23.77
N SER A 164 6.40 -11.97 -24.74
CA SER A 164 6.03 -10.67 -25.30
C SER A 164 4.69 -10.77 -26.04
N LYS A 165 3.86 -9.74 -25.90
CA LYS A 165 2.57 -9.60 -26.57
C LYS A 165 2.65 -8.44 -27.56
N ARG A 166 2.07 -8.65 -28.74
CA ARG A 166 1.91 -7.57 -29.72
C ARG A 166 0.83 -6.60 -29.24
N ALA A 167 1.24 -5.56 -28.53
CA ALA A 167 0.37 -4.45 -28.14
C ALA A 167 0.36 -3.33 -29.19
N ARG A 168 -0.70 -2.53 -29.18
CA ARG A 168 -0.76 -1.30 -29.97
C ARG A 168 0.30 -0.30 -29.47
N PRO A 169 0.84 0.57 -30.34
CA PRO A 169 1.70 1.68 -29.90
C PRO A 169 0.99 2.57 -28.89
N TYR A 170 1.75 3.15 -27.95
CA TYR A 170 1.19 4.13 -27.02
C TYR A 170 0.80 5.42 -27.76
N THR A 171 -0.45 5.82 -27.65
CA THR A 171 -0.94 7.08 -28.22
C THR A 171 -1.40 7.98 -27.09
N ARG A 172 -0.80 9.17 -27.00
CA ARG A 172 -1.24 10.19 -26.04
C ARG A 172 -2.70 10.57 -26.29
N THR A 173 -3.43 10.83 -25.22
CA THR A 173 -4.80 11.34 -25.31
C THR A 173 -4.77 12.74 -25.95
N LYS A 174 -5.75 13.00 -26.81
CA LYS A 174 -5.92 14.27 -27.52
C LYS A 174 -7.41 14.61 -27.54
N GLY A 175 -7.71 15.87 -27.82
CA GLY A 175 -9.07 16.36 -27.94
C GLY A 175 -9.46 17.28 -26.79
N GLN A 176 -10.75 17.54 -26.68
CA GLN A 176 -11.32 18.42 -25.66
C GLN A 176 -12.47 17.71 -24.97
N THR A 177 -12.78 18.12 -23.74
CA THR A 177 -14.05 17.82 -23.08
C THR A 177 -15.19 18.45 -23.85
N THR A 178 -16.43 18.09 -23.54
CA THR A 178 -17.57 18.94 -23.91
C THR A 178 -17.59 20.20 -23.04
N SER A 179 -18.37 21.21 -23.44
CA SER A 179 -18.68 22.35 -22.58
C SER A 179 -19.38 21.88 -21.31
N ALA A 180 -19.22 22.62 -20.20
CA ALA A 180 -19.92 22.33 -18.96
C ALA A 180 -21.45 22.46 -19.18
N PRO A 181 -22.23 21.38 -18.97
CA PRO A 181 -23.67 21.43 -19.15
C PRO A 181 -24.35 22.10 -17.95
N THR A 182 -25.54 22.68 -18.19
CA THR A 182 -26.48 23.05 -17.12
C THR A 182 -27.70 22.13 -17.20
N PHE A 183 -28.09 21.55 -16.07
CA PHE A 183 -29.27 20.69 -15.98
C PHE A 183 -30.37 21.41 -15.18
N GLY A 184 -31.55 21.53 -15.78
CA GLY A 184 -32.68 22.26 -15.18
C GLY A 184 -32.62 23.78 -15.44
N LYS A 185 -33.44 24.53 -14.70
CA LYS A 185 -33.50 26.00 -14.75
C LYS A 185 -33.10 26.57 -13.39
N ILE A 186 -32.15 27.48 -13.37
CA ILE A 186 -31.74 28.18 -12.14
C ILE A 186 -32.71 29.34 -11.90
N ASN A 187 -33.27 29.41 -10.69
CA ASN A 187 -34.08 30.53 -10.25
C ASN A 187 -33.20 31.53 -9.48
N TYR A 188 -32.87 32.66 -10.12
CA TYR A 188 -32.03 33.70 -9.53
C TYR A 188 -32.79 34.65 -8.58
N ASN A 189 -34.09 34.43 -8.34
CA ASN A 189 -34.83 35.20 -7.35
C ASN A 189 -34.51 34.69 -5.94
N ALA A 190 -33.81 35.51 -5.16
CA ALA A 190 -33.44 35.21 -3.77
C ALA A 190 -34.64 34.80 -2.89
N SER A 191 -35.83 35.36 -3.16
CA SER A 191 -37.04 35.03 -2.41
C SER A 191 -37.46 33.57 -2.56
N ALA A 192 -37.13 32.93 -3.69
CA ALA A 192 -37.40 31.50 -3.92
C ALA A 192 -36.50 30.58 -3.09
N ALA A 193 -35.41 31.11 -2.52
CA ALA A 193 -34.49 30.39 -1.65
C ALA A 193 -34.66 30.77 -0.17
N GLN A 194 -35.68 31.54 0.22
CA GLN A 194 -35.94 31.85 1.64
C GLN A 194 -36.54 30.64 2.38
N PHE A 195 -36.46 30.66 3.70
CA PHE A 195 -37.13 29.67 4.54
C PHE A 195 -38.65 29.63 4.22
N PRO A 196 -39.24 28.44 4.05
CA PRO A 196 -40.68 28.32 3.87
C PRO A 196 -41.45 28.91 5.06
N PRO A 197 -42.63 29.52 4.85
CA PRO A 197 -43.47 30.00 5.94
C PRO A 197 -43.80 28.87 6.93
N GLY A 198 -43.65 29.14 8.24
CA GLY A 198 -43.89 28.15 9.30
C GLY A 198 -42.79 27.10 9.47
N PHE A 199 -41.67 27.21 8.77
CA PHE A 199 -40.55 26.27 8.91
C PHE A 199 -39.95 26.34 10.31
N HIS A 200 -39.93 25.19 11.01
CA HIS A 200 -39.30 25.06 12.32
C HIS A 200 -37.83 24.66 12.16
N LYS A 201 -36.92 25.62 12.32
CA LYS A 201 -35.47 25.38 12.27
C LYS A 201 -35.06 24.44 13.41
N VAL A 202 -34.38 23.35 13.08
CA VAL A 202 -33.67 22.53 14.07
C VAL A 202 -32.39 23.27 14.42
N ASN A 203 -32.14 23.45 15.71
CA ASN A 203 -30.96 24.15 16.19
C ASN A 203 -29.68 23.48 15.66
N LEU A 204 -28.71 24.29 15.23
CA LEU A 204 -27.43 23.86 14.63
C LEU A 204 -27.52 23.10 13.30
N TYR A 205 -28.72 22.90 12.75
CA TYR A 205 -28.86 22.31 11.42
C TYR A 205 -28.53 23.36 10.34
N VAL A 206 -27.63 23.01 9.42
CA VAL A 206 -27.26 23.88 8.30
C VAL A 206 -28.28 23.71 7.18
N TYR A 207 -29.01 24.77 6.87
CA TYR A 207 -30.03 24.78 5.83
C TYR A 207 -29.53 25.52 4.57
N PRO A 208 -30.03 25.15 3.37
CA PRO A 208 -29.71 25.85 2.13
C PRO A 208 -30.52 27.14 1.94
N TYR A 209 -31.37 27.51 2.91
CA TYR A 209 -32.26 28.67 2.81
C TYR A 209 -31.56 29.96 3.22
N LEU A 210 -31.90 31.04 2.53
CA LEU A 210 -31.44 32.39 2.84
C LEU A 210 -32.19 32.94 4.05
N ASP A 211 -31.43 33.47 5.01
CA ASP A 211 -31.91 34.11 6.24
C ASP A 211 -31.51 35.59 6.26
N GLY A 212 -31.73 36.30 5.14
CA GLY A 212 -31.31 37.70 5.00
C GLY A 212 -31.08 38.15 3.55
N PRO A 213 -30.58 39.38 3.34
CA PRO A 213 -30.26 39.91 2.03
C PRO A 213 -29.10 39.14 1.37
N VAL A 214 -29.12 39.02 0.05
CA VAL A 214 -28.02 38.44 -0.72
C VAL A 214 -26.81 39.37 -0.64
N VAL A 215 -25.65 38.84 -0.25
CA VAL A 215 -24.39 39.59 -0.26
C VAL A 215 -23.93 39.73 -1.72
N ALA A 216 -23.98 40.95 -2.25
CA ALA A 216 -23.50 41.29 -3.59
C ALA A 216 -22.08 41.87 -3.56
N ASN A 217 -21.36 41.80 -4.69
CA ASN A 217 -20.04 42.40 -4.89
C ASN A 217 -18.92 41.88 -3.96
N GLN A 218 -18.96 40.61 -3.58
CA GLN A 218 -17.80 39.99 -2.93
C GLN A 218 -16.59 40.02 -3.89
N SER A 219 -15.41 40.34 -3.36
CA SER A 219 -14.17 40.36 -4.11
C SER A 219 -13.88 38.97 -4.68
N ASP A 220 -13.96 38.83 -5.99
CA ASP A 220 -13.70 37.59 -6.70
C ASP A 220 -12.19 37.44 -6.95
N GLN A 221 -11.41 37.14 -5.89
CA GLN A 221 -9.99 36.82 -6.02
C GLN A 221 -9.77 35.38 -6.53
N ALA A 222 -10.60 34.95 -7.48
CA ALA A 222 -10.49 33.63 -8.03
C ALA A 222 -9.33 33.58 -9.04
N PRO A 223 -8.57 32.47 -9.11
CA PRO A 223 -7.56 32.30 -10.14
C PRO A 223 -8.16 32.44 -11.54
N PRO A 224 -7.35 32.82 -12.54
CA PRO A 224 -7.75 32.80 -13.94
C PRO A 224 -8.39 31.46 -14.34
N HIS A 225 -9.38 31.49 -15.23
CA HIS A 225 -10.11 30.33 -15.75
C HIS A 225 -10.96 29.53 -14.74
N SER A 226 -11.06 29.96 -13.49
CA SER A 226 -11.86 29.29 -12.44
C SER A 226 -13.37 29.18 -12.73
N LYS A 227 -13.89 29.98 -13.67
CA LYS A 227 -15.30 30.01 -14.07
C LYS A 227 -15.50 29.69 -15.56
N ASP A 228 -14.48 29.17 -16.23
CA ASP A 228 -14.56 28.84 -17.64
C ASP A 228 -15.39 27.56 -17.85
N SER A 229 -16.46 27.69 -18.64
CA SER A 229 -17.36 26.59 -18.99
C SER A 229 -17.09 26.02 -20.39
N ALA A 230 -16.11 26.55 -21.12
CA ALA A 230 -15.75 26.11 -22.45
C ALA A 230 -15.11 24.72 -22.45
N PRO A 231 -15.12 23.99 -23.58
CA PRO A 231 -14.37 22.76 -23.78
C PRO A 231 -12.90 22.88 -23.36
N GLN A 232 -12.45 22.01 -22.45
CA GLN A 232 -11.08 22.02 -21.93
C GLN A 232 -10.22 20.95 -22.62
N PRO A 233 -8.92 21.19 -22.87
CA PRO A 233 -8.04 20.18 -23.41
C PRO A 233 -7.95 18.93 -22.52
N LEU A 234 -8.00 17.75 -23.13
CA LEU A 234 -7.73 16.51 -22.40
C LEU A 234 -6.24 16.38 -22.08
N LEU A 235 -5.92 15.98 -20.85
CA LEU A 235 -4.55 15.68 -20.44
C LEU A 235 -4.01 14.47 -21.21
N ALA A 236 -2.74 14.52 -21.62
CA ALA A 236 -2.10 13.50 -22.45
C ALA A 236 -2.06 12.11 -21.81
N ALA A 237 -1.94 12.05 -20.48
CA ALA A 237 -1.97 10.83 -19.65
C ALA A 237 -3.37 10.46 -19.15
N GLY A 238 -4.38 11.30 -19.40
CA GLY A 238 -5.78 11.07 -19.00
C GLY A 238 -6.60 10.39 -20.10
N GLY A 239 -7.92 10.54 -20.03
CA GLY A 239 -8.85 10.07 -21.06
C GLY A 239 -10.02 9.28 -20.47
N GLU A 240 -9.73 8.38 -19.53
CA GLU A 240 -10.72 7.55 -18.85
C GLU A 240 -10.42 7.49 -17.34
N PRO A 241 -11.36 7.02 -16.49
CA PRO A 241 -11.07 6.74 -15.08
C PRO A 241 -9.85 5.81 -14.95
N GLY A 242 -8.82 6.27 -14.23
CA GLY A 242 -7.53 5.58 -14.12
C GLY A 242 -6.47 6.01 -15.13
N GLY A 243 -6.76 6.91 -16.06
CA GLY A 243 -5.79 7.46 -17.02
C GLY A 243 -5.95 6.90 -18.43
N ASN A 244 -4.96 7.13 -19.29
CA ASN A 244 -4.98 6.72 -20.68
C ASN A 244 -5.14 5.18 -20.80
N PRO A 245 -6.15 4.67 -21.53
CA PRO A 245 -6.38 3.23 -21.66
C PRO A 245 -5.18 2.43 -22.19
N GLY A 246 -4.31 3.05 -23.00
CA GLY A 246 -3.10 2.43 -23.53
C GLY A 246 -2.03 2.11 -22.47
N LEU A 247 -2.15 2.67 -21.26
CA LEU A 247 -1.32 2.31 -20.10
C LEU A 247 -1.63 0.89 -19.60
N TYR A 248 -2.85 0.41 -19.83
CA TYR A 248 -3.34 -0.87 -19.33
C TYR A 248 -3.22 -2.00 -20.35
N ASP A 249 -2.70 -1.71 -21.55
CA ASP A 249 -2.38 -2.75 -22.53
C ASP A 249 -1.29 -3.69 -21.95
N VAL A 250 -1.55 -4.99 -22.01
CA VAL A 250 -0.59 -6.02 -21.57
C VAL A 250 0.50 -6.18 -22.62
N LEU A 251 1.74 -5.91 -22.23
CA LEU A 251 2.92 -5.98 -23.08
C LEU A 251 3.65 -7.32 -22.95
N TYR A 252 3.63 -7.92 -21.76
CA TYR A 252 4.23 -9.22 -21.51
C TYR A 252 3.30 -10.07 -20.64
N THR A 253 3.38 -11.38 -20.81
CA THR A 253 2.78 -12.33 -19.87
C THR A 253 3.91 -13.14 -19.24
N VAL A 254 3.97 -13.12 -17.92
CA VAL A 254 4.90 -13.93 -17.13
C VAL A 254 4.14 -15.11 -16.57
N THR A 255 4.71 -16.30 -16.68
CA THR A 255 4.19 -17.51 -16.04
C THR A 255 5.28 -18.24 -15.28
N VAL A 256 4.94 -18.80 -14.11
CA VAL A 256 5.83 -19.59 -13.26
C VAL A 256 5.05 -20.79 -12.72
N THR A 257 5.66 -21.97 -12.75
CA THR A 257 5.11 -23.16 -12.08
C THR A 257 5.39 -23.05 -10.58
N ILE A 258 4.34 -23.15 -9.77
CA ILE A 258 4.41 -23.21 -8.31
C ILE A 258 3.99 -24.60 -7.89
N LYS A 259 4.77 -25.24 -7.01
CA LYS A 259 4.48 -26.58 -6.51
C LYS A 259 4.50 -26.60 -5.01
N ASN A 260 3.46 -27.16 -4.39
CA ASN A 260 3.50 -27.55 -2.99
C ASN A 260 4.38 -28.81 -2.85
N THR A 261 5.50 -28.68 -2.18
CA THR A 261 6.48 -29.76 -2.00
C THR A 261 6.37 -30.45 -0.64
N GLY A 262 5.55 -29.90 0.26
CA GLY A 262 5.34 -30.48 1.58
C GLY A 262 4.23 -31.52 1.61
N LYS A 263 3.70 -31.77 2.81
CA LYS A 263 2.78 -32.88 3.12
C LYS A 263 1.37 -32.46 3.46
N ILE A 264 1.12 -31.16 3.57
CA ILE A 264 -0.19 -30.60 3.90
C ILE A 264 -0.56 -29.54 2.86
N ALA A 265 -1.86 -29.36 2.65
CA ALA A 265 -2.37 -28.30 1.81
C ALA A 265 -1.96 -26.93 2.37
N GLY A 266 -1.82 -25.96 1.47
CA GLY A 266 -1.52 -24.60 1.85
C GLY A 266 -1.56 -23.67 0.66
N THR A 267 -1.55 -22.38 0.95
CA THR A 267 -1.60 -21.33 -0.06
C THR A 267 -0.25 -20.65 -0.13
N GLU A 268 0.33 -20.60 -1.32
CA GLU A 268 1.50 -19.75 -1.59
C GLU A 268 1.02 -18.41 -2.14
N ILE A 269 1.78 -17.35 -1.85
CA ILE A 269 1.60 -16.03 -2.46
C ILE A 269 2.83 -15.73 -3.33
N PRO A 270 2.89 -16.19 -4.59
CA PRO A 270 3.93 -15.81 -5.52
C PRO A 270 3.92 -14.30 -5.74
N GLN A 271 5.09 -13.69 -5.72
CA GLN A 271 5.24 -12.25 -5.90
C GLN A 271 6.14 -11.97 -7.11
N LEU A 272 5.65 -11.11 -8.00
CA LEU A 272 6.37 -10.61 -9.17
C LEU A 272 6.82 -9.17 -8.92
N TYR A 273 8.14 -9.00 -9.00
CA TYR A 273 8.81 -7.71 -8.91
C TYR A 273 9.46 -7.36 -10.25
N ILE A 274 9.59 -6.06 -10.53
CA ILE A 274 10.27 -5.55 -11.71
C ILE A 274 11.36 -4.56 -11.29
N SER A 275 12.55 -4.67 -11.88
CA SER A 275 13.54 -3.59 -11.93
C SER A 275 13.37 -2.81 -13.23
N LEU A 276 13.19 -1.49 -13.13
CA LEU A 276 13.03 -0.60 -14.30
C LEU A 276 14.38 -0.18 -14.92
N GLY A 277 15.47 -0.35 -14.15
CA GLY A 277 16.85 -0.25 -14.61
C GLY A 277 17.46 1.16 -14.62
N GLY A 278 16.68 2.22 -14.38
CA GLY A 278 17.19 3.59 -14.33
C GLY A 278 17.99 3.89 -13.06
N PRO A 279 18.89 4.90 -13.08
CA PRO A 279 19.77 5.23 -11.97
C PRO A 279 19.04 5.77 -10.72
N THR A 280 17.81 6.25 -10.89
CA THR A 280 16.96 6.77 -9.82
C THR A 280 15.79 5.84 -9.49
N ASP A 281 15.72 4.67 -10.12
CA ASP A 281 14.66 3.70 -9.87
C ASP A 281 14.97 2.87 -8.62
N PRO A 282 13.96 2.42 -7.87
CA PRO A 282 14.14 1.36 -6.88
C PRO A 282 14.72 0.10 -7.53
N LYS A 283 15.53 -0.64 -6.77
CA LYS A 283 16.13 -1.90 -7.22
C LYS A 283 15.07 -2.85 -7.79
N ILE A 284 13.97 -2.99 -7.08
CA ILE A 284 12.79 -3.77 -7.46
C ILE A 284 11.51 -3.07 -6.99
N VAL A 285 10.41 -3.27 -7.71
CA VAL A 285 9.08 -2.83 -7.32
C VAL A 285 8.04 -3.92 -7.55
N LEU A 286 7.18 -4.18 -6.56
CA LEU A 286 6.10 -5.16 -6.69
C LEU A 286 5.14 -4.73 -7.82
N ARG A 287 4.69 -5.70 -8.61
CA ARG A 287 3.71 -5.49 -9.68
C ARG A 287 2.58 -6.50 -9.67
N GLY A 288 2.89 -7.77 -9.42
CA GLY A 288 1.88 -8.83 -9.40
C GLY A 288 2.05 -9.72 -8.20
N PHE A 289 0.94 -10.25 -7.70
CA PHE A 289 0.87 -11.34 -6.75
C PHE A 289 -0.49 -12.00 -6.90
N ASP A 290 -0.61 -13.24 -6.41
CA ASP A 290 -1.88 -13.97 -6.41
C ASP A 290 -1.87 -15.00 -5.28
N ASP A 291 -3.04 -15.52 -4.93
CA ASP A 291 -3.20 -16.58 -3.95
C ASP A 291 -3.27 -17.93 -4.68
N MET A 292 -2.40 -18.87 -4.33
CA MET A 292 -2.34 -20.19 -4.96
C MET A 292 -2.53 -21.30 -3.95
N GLU A 293 -3.77 -21.76 -3.80
CA GLU A 293 -4.14 -22.91 -2.98
C GLU A 293 -3.70 -24.21 -3.66
N LEU A 294 -2.87 -25.00 -2.99
CA LEU A 294 -2.28 -26.22 -3.54
C LEU A 294 -2.33 -27.37 -2.55
N GLU A 295 -2.85 -28.50 -3.01
CA GLU A 295 -2.76 -29.78 -2.30
C GLU A 295 -1.30 -30.29 -2.24
N PRO A 296 -0.96 -31.21 -1.32
CA PRO A 296 0.38 -31.79 -1.26
C PRO A 296 0.83 -32.35 -2.62
N HIS A 297 2.01 -31.93 -3.07
CA HIS A 297 2.61 -32.34 -4.34
C HIS A 297 1.92 -31.83 -5.61
N GLU A 298 0.86 -31.02 -5.47
CA GLU A 298 0.20 -30.33 -6.58
C GLU A 298 1.08 -29.21 -7.12
N SER A 299 0.97 -28.99 -8.44
CA SER A 299 1.56 -27.85 -9.13
C SER A 299 0.47 -27.08 -9.86
N ASP A 300 0.55 -25.75 -9.84
CA ASP A 300 -0.25 -24.88 -10.70
C ASP A 300 0.63 -23.73 -11.25
N THR A 301 0.08 -22.91 -12.14
CA THR A 301 0.81 -21.85 -12.85
C THR A 301 0.37 -20.46 -12.42
N PHE A 302 1.25 -19.76 -11.69
CA PHE A 302 1.12 -18.32 -11.50
C PHE A 302 1.23 -17.60 -12.85
N ARG A 303 0.30 -16.68 -13.13
CA ARG A 303 0.27 -15.90 -14.37
C ARG A 303 0.03 -14.43 -14.09
N TYR A 304 0.90 -13.56 -14.60
CA TYR A 304 0.73 -12.11 -14.50
C TYR A 304 0.90 -11.42 -15.86
N GLY A 305 0.01 -10.48 -16.17
CA GLY A 305 0.08 -9.63 -17.35
C GLY A 305 0.75 -8.31 -17.01
N ILE A 306 1.99 -8.11 -17.46
CA ILE A 306 2.72 -6.85 -17.29
C ILE A 306 2.12 -5.82 -18.24
N THR A 307 1.50 -4.79 -17.67
CA THR A 307 0.93 -3.68 -18.42
C THR A 307 2.01 -2.69 -18.85
N ARG A 308 1.68 -1.81 -19.80
CA ARG A 308 2.55 -0.69 -20.16
C ARG A 308 2.89 0.17 -18.94
N ARG A 309 1.91 0.46 -18.08
CA ARG A 309 2.07 1.22 -16.84
C ARG A 309 3.10 0.58 -15.91
N ASP A 310 3.09 -0.74 -15.79
CA ASP A 310 3.96 -1.47 -14.86
C ASP A 310 5.45 -1.25 -15.14
N ILE A 311 5.80 -1.03 -16.41
CA ILE A 311 7.17 -0.80 -16.87
C ILE A 311 7.44 0.65 -17.28
N SER A 312 6.57 1.58 -16.90
CA SER A 312 6.71 3.01 -17.20
C SER A 312 7.21 3.80 -15.99
N ASN A 313 7.84 4.93 -16.29
CA ASN A 313 8.14 6.02 -15.36
C ASN A 313 7.28 7.24 -15.71
N TRP A 314 7.11 8.16 -14.77
CA TRP A 314 6.46 9.46 -15.02
C TRP A 314 7.49 10.50 -15.45
N ASP A 315 7.24 11.18 -16.57
CA ASP A 315 8.05 12.32 -17.02
C ASP A 315 7.35 13.65 -16.72
N PRO A 316 7.89 14.49 -15.82
CA PRO A 316 7.32 15.78 -15.49
C PRO A 316 7.43 16.81 -16.63
N VAL A 317 8.31 16.62 -17.62
CA VAL A 317 8.45 17.56 -18.75
C VAL A 317 7.31 17.34 -19.74
N THR A 318 7.08 16.09 -20.16
CA THR A 318 5.99 15.77 -21.08
C THR A 318 4.64 15.57 -20.39
N GLN A 319 4.60 15.54 -19.06
CA GLN A 319 3.42 15.27 -18.23
C GLN A 319 2.74 13.96 -18.66
N ASN A 320 3.55 12.91 -18.84
CA ASN A 320 3.07 11.62 -19.31
C ASN A 320 3.92 10.45 -18.83
N TRP A 321 3.37 9.25 -18.96
CA TRP A 321 4.09 8.01 -18.77
C TRP A 321 4.96 7.68 -19.98
N PHE A 322 6.17 7.20 -19.73
CA PHE A 322 7.07 6.71 -20.75
C PHE A 322 7.76 5.42 -20.29
N ILE A 323 8.11 4.55 -21.24
CA ILE A 323 8.97 3.40 -20.98
C ILE A 323 10.40 3.84 -21.29
N SER A 324 11.26 3.88 -20.27
CA SER A 324 12.68 4.21 -20.44
C SER A 324 13.42 3.16 -21.28
N GLU A 325 14.57 3.51 -21.86
CA GLU A 325 15.38 2.57 -22.65
C GLU A 325 16.22 1.59 -21.79
N HIS A 326 16.26 1.79 -20.46
CA HIS A 326 17.00 0.92 -19.56
C HIS A 326 16.48 -0.53 -19.60
N PRO A 327 17.33 -1.56 -19.50
CA PRO A 327 16.87 -2.95 -19.45
C PRO A 327 15.94 -3.17 -18.26
N LYS A 328 14.81 -3.87 -18.49
CA LYS A 328 13.89 -4.26 -17.42
C LYS A 328 14.07 -5.73 -17.06
N THR A 329 14.14 -6.02 -15.77
CA THR A 329 14.27 -7.39 -15.27
C THR A 329 13.09 -7.74 -14.38
N VAL A 330 12.46 -8.87 -14.67
CA VAL A 330 11.42 -9.47 -13.84
C VAL A 330 12.08 -10.42 -12.85
N TYR A 331 11.59 -10.40 -11.61
CA TYR A 331 11.94 -11.34 -10.56
C TYR A 331 10.65 -11.96 -10.02
N VAL A 332 10.67 -13.27 -9.75
CA VAL A 332 9.56 -13.97 -9.11
C VAL A 332 10.07 -14.78 -7.92
N GLY A 333 9.35 -14.72 -6.81
CA GLY A 333 9.68 -15.45 -5.61
C GLY A 333 8.61 -15.34 -4.53
N SER A 334 8.98 -15.63 -3.28
CA SER A 334 8.05 -15.67 -2.15
C SER A 334 8.12 -14.45 -1.22
N SER A 335 9.07 -13.54 -1.45
CA SER A 335 9.20 -12.25 -0.75
C SER A 335 10.04 -11.26 -1.56
N SER A 336 10.18 -10.02 -1.09
CA SER A 336 11.06 -9.02 -1.73
C SER A 336 12.55 -9.40 -1.72
N ARG A 337 12.99 -10.31 -0.84
CA ARG A 337 14.39 -10.76 -0.73
C ARG A 337 14.60 -12.23 -1.15
N ASN A 338 13.55 -13.05 -1.19
CA ASN A 338 13.61 -14.43 -1.68
C ASN A 338 13.10 -14.53 -3.12
N LEU A 339 13.91 -14.03 -4.05
CA LEU A 339 13.61 -13.96 -5.49
C LEU A 339 14.36 -15.06 -6.26
N VAL A 340 13.71 -16.21 -6.39
CA VAL A 340 14.33 -17.46 -6.87
C VAL A 340 14.43 -17.55 -8.40
N LEU A 341 13.58 -16.83 -9.13
CA LEU A 341 13.59 -16.81 -10.60
C LEU A 341 13.71 -15.38 -11.12
N SER A 342 14.42 -15.20 -12.24
CA SER A 342 14.52 -13.89 -12.90
C SER A 342 14.67 -14.02 -14.42
N GLY A 343 14.28 -12.97 -15.14
CA GLY A 343 14.45 -12.89 -16.59
C GLY A 343 14.27 -11.46 -17.11
N THR A 344 14.97 -11.13 -18.19
CA THR A 344 14.91 -9.80 -18.81
C THR A 344 13.71 -9.70 -19.75
N LEU A 345 13.02 -8.56 -19.75
CA LEU A 345 12.02 -8.23 -20.75
C LEU A 345 12.74 -7.85 -22.05
N GLN A 346 12.52 -8.62 -23.11
CA GLN A 346 13.09 -8.40 -24.45
C GLN A 346 12.19 -7.60 -25.37
#